data_AF-A0A947WJ80-F1
#
_entry.id   AF-A0A947WJ80-F1
#
_cell.length_a   1.000
_cell.length_b   1.000
_cell.length_c   1.000
_cell.angle_alpha   90.00
_cell.angle_beta   90.00
_cell.angle_gamma   90.00
#
_symmetry.space_group_name_H-M   'P 1'
#
loop_
_entity.id
_entity.type
_entity.pdbx_description
1 polymer ?
#
loop_
_entity_poly.entity_id
_entity_poly.type
_entity_poly.pdbx_seq_one_letter_code
_entity_poly.pdbx_strand_id
1 'polypeptide(L)'
;MMKWSDAWLANVDCNGDNKLDRGLVDGVPSGTSMGWLTNHVVGDYILDGNVQNYTDFVKIVWTGSGSPLWGQYTIIQEVWNDPAGGLNGLYSKIGAPGFGLNDHWTTLP
;
A
#
# COMPACT_ATOMS: atom_id res chain seq x y z
N MET A 1 -6.56 14.00 1.93
CA MET A 1 -6.69 12.63 1.39
C MET A 1 -6.15 12.63 -0.03
N MET A 2 -4.98 12.03 -0.24
CA MET A 2 -4.37 11.98 -1.58
C MET A 2 -5.30 11.19 -2.51
N LYS A 3 -5.77 11.84 -3.57
CA LYS A 3 -6.52 11.18 -4.65
C LYS A 3 -5.51 10.47 -5.54
N TRP A 4 -5.76 9.19 -5.76
CA TRP A 4 -4.93 8.32 -6.58
C TRP A 4 -5.15 8.64 -8.06
N SER A 5 -4.09 8.53 -8.87
CA SER A 5 -4.23 8.48 -10.33
C SER A 5 -4.10 7.04 -10.80
N ASP A 6 -4.88 6.66 -11.80
CA ASP A 6 -4.92 5.32 -12.43
C ASP A 6 -3.62 4.91 -13.16
N ALA A 7 -2.54 5.69 -12.99
CA ALA A 7 -1.31 5.60 -13.75
C ALA A 7 -0.16 4.85 -13.06
N TRP A 8 -0.31 4.38 -11.82
CA TRP A 8 0.83 3.87 -11.03
C TRP A 8 0.68 2.40 -10.63
N LEU A 9 1.50 1.51 -11.22
CA LEU A 9 2.12 0.31 -10.61
C LEU A 9 2.77 -0.60 -11.66
N ALA A 10 3.90 -0.16 -12.22
CA ALA A 10 5.00 -1.02 -12.70
C ALA A 10 6.21 -0.12 -12.96
N ASN A 11 7.43 -0.54 -12.59
CA ASN A 11 8.65 0.24 -12.83
C ASN A 11 9.51 -0.36 -13.96
N VAL A 12 8.94 -1.25 -14.76
CA VAL A 12 9.64 -1.97 -15.83
C VAL A 12 8.77 -2.02 -17.09
N ASP A 13 9.42 -1.86 -18.23
CA ASP A 13 8.90 -2.10 -19.58
C ASP A 13 9.31 -3.54 -19.98
N CYS A 14 8.38 -4.48 -19.87
CA CYS A 14 8.50 -5.86 -20.30
C CYS A 14 8.19 -6.06 -21.80
N ASN A 15 7.49 -5.13 -22.46
CA ASN A 15 6.99 -5.32 -23.83
C ASN A 15 7.75 -4.50 -24.90
N GLY A 16 8.64 -3.59 -24.50
CA GLY A 16 9.53 -2.81 -25.36
C GLY A 16 8.88 -1.58 -26.00
N ASP A 17 7.73 -1.11 -25.50
CA ASP A 17 7.03 0.07 -26.03
C ASP A 17 7.50 1.40 -25.44
N ASN A 18 8.54 1.36 -24.59
CA ASN A 18 9.08 2.48 -23.82
C ASN A 18 8.05 3.09 -22.83
N LYS A 19 7.06 2.29 -22.40
CA LYS A 19 6.10 2.65 -21.36
C LYS A 19 6.15 1.60 -20.24
N LEU A 20 5.65 2.00 -19.07
CA LEU A 20 5.59 1.13 -17.89
C LEU A 20 4.43 0.13 -18.02
N ASP A 21 4.71 -1.17 -17.85
CA ASP A 21 3.74 -2.23 -18.09
C ASP A 21 2.76 -2.46 -16.94
N ARG A 22 1.50 -2.06 -17.10
CA ARG A 22 0.46 -2.24 -16.08
C ARG A 22 -0.24 -3.59 -16.22
N GLY A 23 -0.04 -4.54 -15.31
CA GLY A 23 -0.97 -5.68 -15.10
C GLY A 23 -1.59 -6.27 -16.37
N LEU A 24 -0.78 -6.44 -17.43
CA LEU A 24 -1.24 -6.92 -18.72
C LEU A 24 -1.23 -8.44 -18.69
N VAL A 25 -2.36 -9.07 -19.00
CA VAL A 25 -2.36 -10.44 -19.52
C VAL A 25 -2.32 -10.29 -21.04
N ASP A 26 -1.23 -10.73 -21.67
CA ASP A 26 -1.05 -10.75 -23.13
C ASP A 26 -1.29 -9.40 -23.84
N GLY A 27 -0.78 -8.29 -23.27
CA GLY A 27 -0.83 -6.98 -23.92
C GLY A 27 -2.18 -6.25 -23.81
N VAL A 28 -3.15 -6.82 -23.10
CA VAL A 28 -4.47 -6.21 -22.84
C VAL A 28 -4.51 -5.69 -21.40
N PRO A 29 -4.94 -4.43 -21.16
CA PRO A 29 -5.23 -3.94 -19.81
C PRO A 29 -6.37 -4.77 -19.20
N SER A 30 -6.02 -5.80 -18.44
CA SER A 30 -6.99 -6.74 -17.88
C SER A 30 -6.92 -6.85 -16.35
N GLY A 31 -5.91 -6.26 -15.69
CA GLY A 31 -5.53 -6.68 -14.34
C GLY A 31 -5.66 -5.63 -13.24
N THR A 32 -6.29 -6.02 -12.13
CA THR A 32 -5.94 -5.55 -10.79
C THR A 32 -4.44 -5.72 -10.59
N SER A 33 -3.73 -4.67 -10.16
CA SER A 33 -2.31 -4.78 -9.82
C SER A 33 -2.12 -5.68 -8.60
N MET A 34 -1.64 -6.92 -8.76
CA MET A 34 -1.30 -7.83 -7.65
C MET A 34 -0.04 -7.38 -6.87
N GLY A 35 0.31 -6.10 -6.94
CA GLY A 35 1.49 -5.50 -6.34
C GLY A 35 1.25 -4.95 -4.93
N TRP A 36 2.14 -4.04 -4.54
CA TRP A 36 2.11 -3.36 -3.25
C TRP A 36 2.38 -1.87 -3.40
N LEU A 37 1.90 -1.07 -2.44
CA LEU A 37 2.28 0.34 -2.31
C LEU A 37 2.54 0.68 -0.85
N THR A 38 3.45 1.62 -0.63
CA THR A 38 3.52 2.39 0.61
C THR A 38 2.90 3.78 0.44
N ASN A 39 1.99 4.17 1.32
CA ASN A 39 1.47 5.53 1.38
C ASN A 39 2.01 6.21 2.64
N HIS A 40 2.52 7.43 2.51
CA HIS A 40 3.02 8.24 3.62
C HIS A 40 2.29 9.58 3.61
N VAL A 41 1.55 9.86 4.67
CA VAL A 41 0.79 11.08 4.89
C VAL A 41 1.48 11.85 6.00
N VAL A 42 1.68 13.14 5.76
CA VAL A 42 2.07 14.12 6.78
C VAL A 42 0.98 15.17 6.79
N GLY A 43 0.51 15.55 7.97
CA GLY A 43 -0.56 16.52 8.09
C GLY A 43 -0.62 17.18 9.45
N ASP A 44 -1.57 18.08 9.57
CA ASP A 44 -1.85 18.84 10.78
C ASP A 44 -3.35 18.87 11.08
N TYR A 45 -3.69 19.08 12.34
CA TYR A 45 -5.06 19.30 12.81
C TYR A 45 -5.07 20.20 14.05
N ILE A 46 -6.22 20.81 14.35
CA ILE A 46 -6.37 21.63 15.57
C ILE A 46 -6.95 20.78 16.69
N LEU A 47 -6.27 20.75 17.84
CA LEU A 47 -6.75 20.18 19.09
C LEU A 47 -6.56 21.19 20.21
N ASP A 48 -7.64 21.51 20.94
CA ASP A 48 -7.64 22.49 22.04
C ASP A 48 -7.02 23.84 21.66
N GLY A 49 -7.28 24.31 20.44
CA GLY A 49 -6.76 25.57 19.91
C GLY A 49 -5.29 25.55 19.50
N ASN A 50 -4.60 24.41 19.62
CA ASN A 50 -3.22 24.24 19.21
C ASN A 50 -3.11 23.38 17.94
N VAL A 51 -2.16 23.72 17.08
CA VAL A 51 -1.82 22.92 15.89
C VAL A 51 -1.07 21.67 16.35
N GLN A 52 -1.60 20.50 15.99
CA GLN A 52 -0.97 19.20 16.15
C GLN A 52 -0.45 18.72 14.81
N ASN A 53 0.69 18.04 14.82
CA ASN A 53 1.28 17.45 13.62
C ASN A 53 1.22 15.94 13.74
N TYR A 54 0.94 15.26 12.63
CA TYR A 54 0.94 13.82 12.57
C TYR A 54 1.60 13.29 11.29
N THR A 55 2.12 12.07 11.38
CA THR A 55 2.54 11.27 10.22
C THR A 55 1.88 9.91 10.28
N ASP A 56 1.41 9.42 9.15
CA ASP A 56 0.87 8.07 8.98
C ASP A 56 1.55 7.41 7.77
N PHE A 57 2.14 6.24 7.99
CA PHE A 57 2.73 5.41 6.95
C PHE A 57 2.06 4.05 6.94
N VAL A 58 1.57 3.64 5.78
CA VAL A 58 0.96 2.33 5.56
C VAL A 58 1.62 1.58 4.42
N LYS A 59 1.80 0.27 4.57
CA LYS A 59 2.17 -0.66 3.48
C LYS A 59 0.97 -1.54 3.14
N ILE A 60 0.52 -1.46 1.90
CA ILE A 60 -0.63 -2.16 1.34
C ILE A 60 -0.13 -3.18 0.34
N VAL A 61 -0.61 -4.42 0.41
CA VAL A 61 -0.29 -5.49 -0.55
C VAL A 61 -1.56 -6.16 -1.05
N TRP A 62 -1.52 -6.68 -2.27
CA TRP A 62 -2.57 -7.56 -2.76
C TRP A 62 -2.53 -8.90 -2.01
N THR A 63 -3.67 -9.35 -1.52
CA THR A 63 -3.80 -10.62 -0.77
C THR A 63 -4.88 -11.53 -1.32
N GLY A 64 -5.53 -11.16 -2.43
CA GLY A 64 -6.58 -11.94 -3.08
C GLY A 64 -7.99 -11.42 -2.85
N SER A 65 -8.93 -11.90 -3.65
CA SER A 65 -10.34 -11.53 -3.57
C SER A 65 -10.92 -11.83 -2.17
N GLY A 66 -11.74 -10.91 -1.66
CA GLY A 66 -12.32 -10.99 -0.31
C GLY A 66 -11.48 -10.30 0.77
N SER A 67 -10.35 -9.67 0.40
CA SER A 67 -9.51 -8.95 1.34
C SER A 67 -10.13 -7.62 1.80
N PRO A 68 -9.79 -7.11 3.00
CA PRO A 68 -10.52 -6.01 3.62
C PRO A 68 -10.45 -4.67 2.87
N LEU A 69 -9.33 -4.38 2.20
CA LEU A 69 -9.13 -3.13 1.49
C LEU A 69 -9.44 -3.32 0.00
N TRP A 70 -10.42 -2.55 -0.50
CA TRP A 70 -10.88 -2.58 -1.89
C TRP A 70 -11.26 -3.97 -2.41
N GLY A 71 -11.60 -4.91 -1.51
CA GLY A 71 -11.96 -6.28 -1.84
C GLY A 71 -10.80 -7.17 -2.27
N GLN A 72 -9.56 -6.66 -2.37
CA GLN A 72 -8.42 -7.40 -2.95
C GLN A 72 -7.06 -7.16 -2.26
N TYR A 73 -6.98 -6.19 -1.34
CA TYR A 73 -5.76 -5.76 -0.68
C TYR A 73 -5.87 -5.82 0.84
N THR A 74 -4.72 -5.84 1.51
CA THR A 74 -4.59 -5.79 2.96
C THR A 74 -3.48 -4.81 3.34
N ILE A 75 -3.71 -4.01 4.38
CA ILE A 75 -2.65 -3.26 5.03
C ILE A 75 -1.85 -4.23 5.90
N ILE A 76 -0.56 -4.40 5.62
CA ILE A 76 0.31 -5.34 6.35
C ILE A 76 1.24 -4.66 7.36
N GLN A 77 1.33 -3.33 7.29
CA GLN A 77 2.11 -2.53 8.24
C GLN A 77 1.54 -1.12 8.32
N GLU A 78 1.45 -0.59 9.53
CA GLU A 78 1.05 0.79 9.84
C GLU A 78 2.02 1.38 10.86
N VAL A 79 2.44 2.62 10.63
CA VAL A 79 3.29 3.40 11.53
C VAL A 79 2.65 4.77 11.71
N TRP A 80 2.27 5.10 12.94
CA TRP A 80 1.57 6.32 13.29
C TRP A 80 2.43 7.13 14.25
N ASN A 81 2.67 8.39 13.94
CA ASN A 81 3.22 9.35 14.88
C ASN A 81 2.24 10.50 15.04
N ASP A 82 1.54 10.51 16.16
CA ASP A 82 0.65 11.58 16.58
C ASP A 82 0.81 11.76 18.10
N PRO A 83 1.69 12.69 18.54
CA PRO A 83 1.95 12.92 19.96
C PRO A 83 0.69 13.30 20.75
N ALA A 84 -0.22 14.06 20.14
CA ALA A 84 -1.47 14.48 20.79
C ALA A 84 -2.47 13.31 20.92
N GLY A 85 -2.48 12.41 19.94
CA GLY A 85 -3.20 11.13 19.99
C GLY A 85 -2.52 10.04 20.82
N GLY A 86 -1.33 10.30 21.40
CA GLY A 86 -0.56 9.32 22.17
C GLY A 86 0.07 8.20 21.32
N LEU A 87 0.18 8.39 20.01
CA LEU A 87 0.72 7.40 19.07
C LEU A 87 2.18 7.73 18.71
N ASN A 88 3.05 6.72 18.80
CA ASN A 88 4.47 6.87 18.49
C ASN A 88 5.04 5.57 17.89
N GLY A 89 5.27 5.58 16.58
CA GLY A 89 5.91 4.51 15.85
C GLY A 89 4.96 3.42 15.38
N LEU A 90 5.39 2.16 15.51
CA LEU A 90 4.70 1.03 14.91
C LEU A 90 3.31 0.81 15.54
N TYR A 91 2.27 0.90 14.70
CA TYR A 91 0.90 0.62 15.12
C TYR A 91 0.52 -0.84 14.86
N SER A 92 0.76 -1.34 13.64
CA SER A 92 0.43 -2.71 13.27
C SER A 92 1.47 -3.29 12.32
N LYS A 93 1.68 -4.62 12.41
CA LYS A 93 2.53 -5.38 11.49
C LYS A 93 2.08 -6.83 11.45
N ILE A 94 1.52 -7.24 10.32
CA ILE A 94 0.91 -8.57 10.14
C ILE A 94 1.82 -9.47 9.28
N GLY A 95 2.86 -8.90 8.63
CA GLY A 95 3.78 -9.64 7.77
C GLY A 95 5.26 -9.26 7.96
N ALA A 96 6.14 -10.04 7.33
CA ALA A 96 7.57 -9.75 7.29
C ALA A 96 7.81 -8.40 6.57
N PRO A 97 8.80 -7.60 7.01
CA PRO A 97 9.06 -6.27 6.46
C PRO A 97 9.65 -6.28 5.04
N GLY A 98 10.11 -7.44 4.55
CA GLY A 98 10.79 -7.61 3.27
C GLY A 98 9.87 -7.61 2.05
N PHE A 99 10.43 -7.30 0.88
CA PHE A 99 9.77 -7.35 -0.43
C PHE A 99 9.95 -8.71 -1.15
N GLY A 100 10.16 -9.79 -0.39
CA GLY A 100 10.45 -11.13 -0.93
C GLY A 100 9.39 -12.15 -0.52
N LEU A 101 9.18 -13.12 -1.40
CA LEU A 101 8.15 -14.18 -1.37
C LEU A 101 7.66 -14.54 0.05
N ASN A 102 6.38 -14.24 0.32
CA ASN A 102 5.63 -14.91 1.37
C ASN A 102 5.13 -16.24 0.78
N ASP A 103 6.07 -17.15 0.53
CA ASP A 103 5.86 -18.49 -0.02
C ASP A 103 4.93 -19.37 0.84
N HIS A 104 4.65 -18.95 2.07
CA HIS A 104 3.69 -19.59 2.97
C HIS A 104 2.22 -19.47 2.55
N TRP A 105 1.88 -18.68 1.52
CA TRP A 105 0.49 -18.53 1.03
C TRP A 105 0.25 -19.10 -0.38
N THR A 106 1.29 -19.63 -1.05
CA THR A 106 1.20 -20.11 -2.43
C THR A 106 1.19 -21.63 -2.61
N THR A 107 1.27 -22.41 -1.52
CA THR A 107 1.06 -23.86 -1.60
C THR A 107 -0.35 -24.20 -1.15
N LEU A 108 -1.24 -24.43 -2.13
CA LEU A 108 -2.48 -25.17 -1.91
C LEU A 108 -2.13 -26.64 -1.55
N PRO A 109 -2.90 -27.30 -0.67
CA PRO A 109 -2.76 -28.73 -0.38
C PRO A 109 -3.05 -29.61 -1.59
#